data_AF-A0A4U9TRP6-F1
#
_entry.id   AF-A0A4U9TRP6-F1
#
_cell.length_a   1.000
_cell.length_b   1.000
_cell.length_c   1.000
_cell.angle_alpha   90.00
_cell.angle_beta   90.00
_cell.angle_gamma   90.00
#
_symmetry.space_group_name_H-M   'P 1'
#
loop_
_entity.id
_entity.type
_entity.pdbx_description
1 polymer ?
#
loop_
_entity_poly.entity_id
_entity_poly.type
_entity_poly.pdbx_seq_one_letter_code
_entity_poly.pdbx_strand_id
1 'polypeptide(L)'
;MPIDILRVRDDDIPGLVMDGVVDLGIIGENVLEEELLNRRAQGEDPRYFTLRRLDFGGCRLSLATSLDSEYSGPQSLQDSRIATSYPHLLKQYLDKQGVRF
;
A
#
# COMPACT_ATOMS: atom_id res chain seq x y z
N MET A 1 4.94 -21.13 25.44
CA MET A 1 5.78 -21.62 24.34
C MET A 1 6.76 -20.50 23.98
N PRO A 2 8.03 -20.78 23.61
CA PRO A 2 8.92 -19.74 23.08
C PRO A 2 8.37 -19.18 21.77
N ILE A 3 8.70 -17.91 21.48
CA ILE A 3 8.34 -17.20 20.25
C ILE A 3 9.53 -17.30 19.29
N ASP A 4 9.30 -17.73 18.06
CA ASP A 4 10.28 -17.68 16.99
C ASP A 4 10.19 -16.35 16.23
N ILE A 5 11.34 -15.71 15.98
CA ILE A 5 11.41 -14.40 15.32
C ILE A 5 12.06 -14.55 13.95
N LEU A 6 11.31 -14.23 12.90
CA LEU A 6 11.83 -14.09 11.54
C LEU A 6 12.10 -12.62 11.23
N ARG A 7 13.27 -12.33 10.67
CA ARG A 7 13.64 -10.99 10.18
C ARG A 7 13.70 -11.03 8.66
N VAL A 8 12.69 -10.44 8.04
CA VAL A 8 12.50 -10.42 6.59
C VAL A 8 12.40 -8.98 6.08
N ARG A 9 12.28 -8.80 4.77
CA ARG A 9 11.93 -7.49 4.22
C ARG A 9 10.46 -7.20 4.50
N ASP A 10 10.12 -5.93 4.58
CA ASP A 10 8.75 -5.47 4.76
C ASP A 10 7.82 -6.02 3.67
N ASP A 11 8.23 -5.99 2.41
CA ASP A 11 7.42 -6.50 1.29
C ASP A 11 7.05 -7.99 1.41
N ASP A 12 7.83 -8.80 2.14
CA ASP A 12 7.56 -10.23 2.34
C ASP A 12 6.52 -10.49 3.45
N ILE A 13 6.37 -9.58 4.41
CA ILE A 13 5.55 -9.79 5.61
C ILE A 13 4.06 -10.02 5.31
N PRO A 14 3.38 -9.27 4.42
CA PRO A 14 1.96 -9.49 4.18
C PRO A 14 1.73 -10.88 3.60
N GLY A 15 2.58 -11.31 2.67
CA GLY A 15 2.48 -12.65 2.08
C GLY A 15 2.65 -13.74 3.13
N LEU A 16 3.68 -13.65 3.97
CA LEU A 16 3.90 -14.62 5.04
C LEU A 16 2.72 -14.74 6.02
N VAL A 17 2.06 -13.62 6.33
CA VAL A 17 0.87 -13.60 7.21
C VAL A 17 -0.36 -14.17 6.49
N MET A 18 -0.63 -13.72 5.26
CA MET A 18 -1.82 -14.13 4.49
C MET A 18 -1.76 -15.60 4.07
N ASP A 19 -0.56 -16.11 3.80
CA ASP A 19 -0.30 -17.49 3.41
C ASP A 19 -0.16 -18.43 4.63
N GLY A 20 -0.27 -17.89 5.86
CA GLY A 20 -0.25 -18.66 7.10
C GLY A 20 1.12 -19.25 7.48
N VAL A 21 2.20 -18.69 6.94
CA VAL A 21 3.58 -19.11 7.25
C VAL A 21 4.00 -18.60 8.62
N VAL A 22 3.57 -17.40 9.00
CA VAL A 22 3.76 -16.82 10.33
C VAL A 22 2.41 -16.48 10.96
N ASP A 23 2.33 -16.57 12.28
CA ASP A 23 1.11 -16.25 13.02
C ASP A 23 0.85 -14.73 13.06
N LEU A 24 1.91 -13.92 13.14
CA LEU A 24 1.87 -12.48 13.37
C LEU A 24 2.94 -11.75 12.56
N GLY A 25 2.60 -10.54 12.08
CA GLY A 25 3.53 -9.65 11.39
C GLY A 25 3.38 -8.19 11.86
N ILE A 26 4.48 -7.45 11.86
CA ILE A 26 4.50 -5.99 12.09
C ILE A 26 4.91 -5.34 10.77
N ILE A 27 4.03 -4.51 10.21
CA ILE A 27 4.19 -3.92 8.88
C ILE A 27 3.55 -2.54 8.79
N GLY A 28 4.06 -1.68 7.91
CA GLY A 28 3.44 -0.40 7.56
C GLY A 28 2.15 -0.58 6.75
N GLU A 29 1.16 0.27 7.01
CA GLU A 29 -0.15 0.19 6.34
C GLU A 29 -0.05 0.39 4.82
N ASN A 30 0.91 1.20 4.35
CA ASN A 30 1.17 1.41 2.92
C ASN A 30 1.49 0.09 2.18
N VAL A 31 2.35 -0.76 2.75
CA VAL A 31 2.73 -2.03 2.12
C VAL A 31 1.59 -3.04 2.23
N LEU A 32 0.93 -3.10 3.39
CA LEU A 32 -0.20 -4.00 3.62
C LEU A 32 -1.38 -3.73 2.68
N GLU A 33 -1.77 -2.46 2.52
CA GLU A 33 -2.89 -2.10 1.65
C GLU A 33 -2.56 -2.30 0.17
N GLU A 34 -1.33 -1.98 -0.25
CA GLU A 34 -0.88 -2.21 -1.63
C GLU A 34 -0.92 -3.69 -2.00
N GLU A 35 -0.37 -4.56 -1.15
CA GLU A 35 -0.33 -6.00 -1.42
C GLU A 35 -1.73 -6.64 -1.38
N LEU A 36 -2.61 -6.17 -0.50
CA LEU A 36 -4.01 -6.59 -0.49
C LEU A 36 -4.73 -6.20 -1.79
N LEU A 37 -4.53 -4.98 -2.29
CA LEU A 37 -5.13 -4.56 -3.55
C LEU A 37 -4.56 -5.35 -4.73
N ASN A 38 -3.25 -5.62 -4.71
CA ASN A 38 -2.57 -6.41 -5.72
C ASN A 38 -3.15 -7.83 -5.82
N ARG A 39 -3.22 -8.56 -4.70
CA ARG A 39 -3.79 -9.92 -4.65
C ARG A 39 -5.27 -9.94 -5.06
N ARG A 40 -6.06 -8.96 -4.62
CA ARG A 40 -7.46 -8.82 -5.06
C ARG A 40 -7.58 -8.57 -6.56
N ALA A 41 -6.70 -7.75 -7.14
CA ALA A 41 -6.66 -7.52 -8.58
C ALA A 41 -6.29 -8.79 -9.38
N GLN A 42 -5.58 -9.73 -8.75
CA GLN A 42 -5.26 -11.05 -9.29
C GLN A 42 -6.37 -12.10 -9.08
N GLY A 43 -7.46 -11.72 -8.41
CA GLY A 43 -8.61 -12.61 -8.15
C GLY A 43 -8.48 -13.45 -6.88
N GLU A 44 -7.51 -13.17 -6.02
CA GLU A 44 -7.38 -13.79 -4.71
C GLU A 44 -8.30 -13.12 -3.67
N ASP A 45 -8.57 -13.84 -2.57
CA ASP A 45 -9.26 -13.32 -1.39
C ASP A 45 -8.30 -13.30 -0.17
N PRO A 46 -7.34 -12.36 -0.13
CA PRO A 46 -6.38 -12.29 0.96
C PRO A 46 -7.09 -11.92 2.27
N ARG A 47 -6.82 -12.70 3.32
CA ARG A 47 -7.40 -12.50 4.65
C ARG A 47 -6.31 -12.21 5.67
N TYR A 48 -6.52 -11.17 6.46
CA TYR A 48 -5.72 -10.85 7.63
C TYR A 48 -6.61 -10.22 8.72
N PHE A 49 -6.08 -10.13 9.93
CA PHE A 49 -6.74 -9.44 11.04
C PHE A 49 -5.80 -8.43 11.70
N THR A 50 -6.21 -7.16 11.74
CA THR A 50 -5.45 -6.13 12.44
C THR A 50 -5.68 -6.24 13.95
N LEU A 51 -4.64 -6.63 14.68
CA LEU A 51 -4.70 -6.70 16.15
C LEU A 51 -4.61 -5.32 16.81
N ARG A 52 -3.68 -4.48 16.34
CA ARG A 52 -3.42 -3.16 16.92
C ARG A 52 -2.61 -2.29 15.95
N ARG A 53 -2.84 -0.98 15.99
CA ARG A 53 -1.93 0.04 15.43
C ARG A 53 -0.90 0.47 16.47
N LEU A 54 0.36 0.52 16.07
CA LEU A 54 1.44 0.95 16.94
C LEU A 54 1.67 2.45 16.79
N ASP A 55 1.98 3.16 17.89
CA ASP A 55 2.12 4.62 17.91
C ASP A 55 3.50 5.10 17.37
N PHE A 56 3.95 4.52 16.25
CA PHE A 56 5.18 4.91 15.55
C PHE A 56 5.03 4.70 14.04
N GLY A 57 5.98 5.24 13.26
CA GLY A 57 6.00 5.04 11.79
C GLY A 57 4.94 5.83 11.04
N GLY A 58 4.41 6.91 11.63
CA GLY A 58 3.43 7.78 10.98
C GLY A 58 3.96 8.36 9.67
N CYS A 59 3.25 8.11 8.59
CA CYS A 59 3.57 8.61 7.25
C CYS A 59 2.28 8.99 6.50
N ARG A 60 2.44 9.70 5.39
CA ARG A 60 1.36 9.95 4.43
C ARG A 60 1.86 9.67 3.03
N LEU A 61 1.00 9.06 2.21
CA LEU A 61 1.22 9.02 0.77
C LEU A 61 0.79 10.36 0.17
N SER A 62 1.68 10.95 -0.63
CA SER A 62 1.49 12.26 -1.24
C SER A 62 1.87 12.21 -2.70
N LEU A 63 1.19 13.01 -3.51
CA LEU A 63 1.55 13.28 -4.89
C LEU A 63 2.50 14.47 -4.93
N ALA A 64 3.57 14.35 -5.71
CA ALA A 64 4.54 15.41 -5.94
C ALA A 64 4.59 15.72 -7.42
N THR A 65 4.57 17.01 -7.76
CA THR A 65 4.70 17.52 -9.12
C THR A 65 5.97 18.37 -9.23
N SER A 66 6.30 18.84 -10.44
CA SER A 66 7.34 19.86 -10.59
C SER A 66 6.95 21.14 -9.85
N LEU A 67 7.93 21.93 -9.42
CA LEU A 67 7.67 23.25 -8.83
C LEU A 67 7.05 24.22 -9.85
N ASP A 68 7.40 24.05 -11.13
CA ASP A 68 6.93 24.92 -12.22
C ASP A 68 5.59 24.48 -12.81
N SER A 69 5.05 23.32 -12.39
CA SER A 69 3.76 22.85 -12.88
C SER A 69 2.61 23.40 -12.04
N GLU A 70 1.62 23.99 -12.70
CA GLU A 70 0.38 24.37 -12.02
C GLU A 70 -0.36 23.11 -11.53
N TYR A 71 -0.54 23.01 -10.22
CA TYR A 71 -1.31 21.96 -9.57
C TYR A 71 -2.56 22.57 -8.93
N SER A 72 -3.71 22.34 -9.55
CA SER A 72 -5.03 22.79 -9.06
C SER A 72 -5.83 21.67 -8.40
N GLY A 73 -5.29 20.45 -8.39
CA GLY A 73 -5.89 19.28 -7.77
C GLY A 73 -5.56 17.99 -8.53
N PRO A 74 -6.17 16.86 -8.15
CA PRO A 74 -5.95 15.57 -8.81
C PRO A 74 -6.18 15.61 -10.33
N GLN A 75 -7.10 16.45 -10.80
CA GLN A 75 -7.43 16.60 -12.22
C GLN A 75 -6.25 17.14 -13.05
N SER A 76 -5.29 17.84 -12.42
CA SER A 76 -4.05 18.25 -13.07
C SER A 76 -3.17 17.06 -13.50
N LEU A 77 -3.46 15.86 -12.99
CA LEU A 77 -2.73 14.63 -13.29
C LEU A 77 -3.41 13.78 -14.36
N GLN A 78 -4.46 14.30 -15.00
CA GLN A 78 -5.16 13.62 -16.09
C GLN A 78 -4.17 13.25 -17.21
N ASP A 79 -4.19 11.98 -17.61
CA ASP A 79 -3.35 11.36 -18.63
C ASP A 79 -1.84 11.49 -18.36
N SER A 80 -1.45 11.77 -17.11
CA SER A 80 -0.06 11.94 -16.70
C SER A 80 0.58 10.60 -16.33
N ARG A 81 1.81 10.37 -16.76
CA ARG A 81 2.58 9.21 -16.31
C ARG A 81 3.18 9.44 -14.93
N ILE A 82 2.70 8.73 -13.92
CA ILE A 82 3.13 8.86 -12.53
C ILE A 82 4.05 7.70 -12.12
N ALA A 83 5.23 8.01 -11.58
CA ALA A 83 6.12 7.01 -11.01
C ALA A 83 5.75 6.76 -9.54
N THR A 84 5.50 5.52 -9.16
CA THR A 84 5.15 5.14 -7.78
C THR A 84 5.54 3.69 -7.52
N SER A 85 5.89 3.36 -6.28
CA SER A 85 5.98 1.97 -5.80
C SER A 85 4.62 1.41 -5.36
N TYR A 86 3.58 2.24 -5.33
CA TYR A 86 2.23 1.91 -4.88
C TYR A 86 1.18 2.12 -6.00
N PRO A 87 1.27 1.36 -7.11
CA PRO A 87 0.39 1.55 -8.26
C PRO A 87 -1.08 1.33 -7.94
N HIS A 88 -1.45 0.35 -7.10
CA HIS A 88 -2.85 0.05 -6.81
C HIS A 88 -3.47 1.08 -5.86
N LEU A 89 -2.74 1.54 -4.85
CA LEU A 89 -3.17 2.64 -3.98
C LEU A 89 -3.36 3.94 -4.76
N LEU A 90 -2.40 4.27 -5.63
CA LEU A 90 -2.51 5.43 -6.52
C LEU A 90 -3.73 5.32 -7.43
N LYS A 91 -3.91 4.16 -8.06
CA LYS A 91 -5.05 3.89 -8.93
C LYS A 91 -6.37 4.02 -8.18
N GLN A 92 -6.49 3.40 -7.01
CA GLN A 92 -7.70 3.50 -6.20
C GLN A 92 -8.01 4.96 -5.82
N TYR A 93 -6.99 5.76 -5.49
CA TYR A 93 -7.16 7.17 -5.19
C TYR A 93 -7.66 7.96 -6.41
N LEU A 94 -7.00 7.82 -7.57
CA LEU A 94 -7.36 8.59 -8.77
C LEU A 94 -8.68 8.13 -9.41
N ASP A 95 -9.01 6.84 -9.34
CA ASP A 95 -10.31 6.31 -9.75
C ASP A 95 -11.45 6.97 -8.94
N LYS A 96 -11.28 7.14 -7.62
CA LYS A 96 -12.24 7.87 -6.76
C LYS A 96 -12.38 9.35 -7.13
N GLN A 97 -11.35 9.95 -7.74
CA GLN A 97 -11.35 11.34 -8.21
C GLN A 97 -11.81 11.47 -9.67
N GLY A 98 -12.11 10.36 -10.36
CA GLY A 98 -12.46 10.34 -11.77
C GLY A 98 -11.30 10.75 -12.70
N VAL A 99 -10.05 10.52 -12.28
CA VAL A 99 -8.84 10.89 -13.03
C VAL A 99 -8.22 9.63 -13.65
N ARG A 100 -8.01 9.66 -14.97
CA ARG A 100 -7.25 8.62 -15.68
C ARG A 100 -5.78 9.06 -15.76
N PHE A 101 -4.84 8.13 -15.62
CA PHE A 101 -3.40 8.39 -15.65
C PHE A 101 -2.66 7.20 -16.28
#